data_AF-A0A1B4FNU5-F1
#
_entry.id   AF-A0A1B4FNU5-F1
#
_cell.length_a   1.000
_cell.length_b   1.000
_cell.length_c   1.000
_cell.angle_alpha   90.00
_cell.angle_beta   90.00
_cell.angle_gamma   90.00
#
_symmetry.space_group_name_H-M   'P 1'
#
loop_
_entity.id
_entity.type
_entity.pdbx_description
1 polymer ?
#
loop_
_entity_poly.entity_id
_entity_poly.type
_entity_poly.pdbx_seq_one_letter_code
_entity_poly.pdbx_strand_id
1 'polypeptide(L)'
;MGHEPVARRRRAICKESVVRITIHLDTFASTDPASYAILWIDTAEHKWSREGHAGVELPEWGNIVCQSGTTRVTSADGTHSLCVLEGLDLGAKQRPSEGETGAARWYRHAHHAPIVGEWHVQCVDETVAPAEHELFTGREES
;
A
#
# COMPACT_ATOMS: atom_id res chain seq x y z
N MET A 1 -23.98 -49.30 13.42
CA MET A 1 -24.03 -47.83 13.45
C MET A 1 -22.59 -47.34 13.50
N GLY A 2 -22.02 -47.05 12.32
CA GLY A 2 -20.63 -46.62 12.19
C GLY A 2 -20.53 -45.12 12.46
N HIS A 3 -19.68 -44.74 13.41
CA HIS A 3 -19.33 -43.35 13.64
C HIS A 3 -18.26 -42.95 12.63
N GLU A 4 -18.62 -42.13 11.66
CA GLU A 4 -17.64 -41.46 10.80
C GLU A 4 -16.86 -40.41 11.64
N PRO A 5 -15.53 -40.35 11.52
CA PRO A 5 -14.76 -39.28 12.12
C PRO A 5 -14.96 -37.99 11.33
N VAL A 6 -15.50 -36.96 11.98
CA VAL A 6 -15.54 -35.58 11.48
C VAL A 6 -14.10 -35.12 11.26
N ALA A 7 -13.68 -35.10 9.99
CA ALA A 7 -12.41 -34.51 9.58
C ALA A 7 -12.43 -33.02 9.93
N ARG A 8 -11.71 -32.64 10.99
CA ARG A 8 -11.34 -31.25 11.26
C ARG A 8 -10.51 -30.76 10.07
N ARG A 9 -11.14 -30.07 9.14
CA ARG A 9 -10.43 -29.22 8.17
C ARG A 9 -9.61 -28.23 8.98
N ARG A 10 -8.29 -28.44 9.05
CA ARG A 10 -7.36 -27.40 9.47
C ARG A 10 -7.57 -26.25 8.50
N ARG A 11 -8.18 -25.14 8.97
CA ARG A 11 -8.11 -23.86 8.25
C ARG A 11 -6.61 -23.61 8.06
N ALA A 12 -6.14 -23.69 6.82
CA ALA A 12 -4.91 -23.02 6.46
C ALA A 12 -5.14 -21.57 6.84
N ILE A 13 -4.48 -21.12 7.91
CA ILE A 13 -4.33 -19.70 8.15
C ILE A 13 -3.56 -19.23 6.92
N CYS A 14 -4.26 -18.63 5.95
CA CYS A 14 -3.62 -17.84 4.93
C CYS A 14 -2.85 -16.80 5.73
N LYS A 15 -1.55 -17.03 5.91
CA LYS A 15 -0.64 -16.12 6.58
C LYS A 15 -0.81 -14.81 5.82
N GLU A 16 -1.50 -13.85 6.43
CA GLU A 16 -1.62 -12.51 5.88
C GLU A 16 -0.19 -12.05 5.68
N SER A 17 0.21 -12.02 4.42
CA SER A 17 1.62 -11.84 4.09
C SER A 17 1.82 -10.36 4.10
N VAL A 18 2.62 -9.89 5.07
CA VAL A 18 3.08 -8.51 5.11
C VAL A 18 3.85 -8.28 3.81
N VAL A 19 3.43 -7.29 3.04
CA VAL A 19 4.07 -6.92 1.78
C VAL A 19 4.35 -5.43 1.85
N ARG A 20 5.56 -5.06 1.48
CA ARG A 20 5.96 -3.66 1.33
C ARG A 20 6.05 -3.35 -0.15
N ILE A 21 5.42 -2.27 -0.57
CA ILE A 21 5.27 -1.97 -2.00
C ILE A 21 5.76 -0.56 -2.27
N THR A 22 6.61 -0.43 -3.27
CA THR A 22 7.01 0.89 -3.78
C THR A 22 6.17 1.20 -5.02
N ILE A 23 5.37 2.26 -4.94
CA ILE A 23 4.52 2.75 -6.03
C ILE A 23 5.12 4.04 -6.57
N HIS A 24 5.29 4.13 -7.88
CA HIS A 24 5.56 5.38 -8.58
C HIS A 24 4.25 5.94 -9.12
N LEU A 25 4.00 7.22 -8.87
CA LEU A 25 2.89 7.97 -9.41
C LEU A 25 3.43 9.01 -10.37
N ASP A 26 2.99 8.99 -11.61
CA ASP A 26 3.49 9.90 -12.65
C ASP A 26 2.43 10.14 -13.74
N THR A 27 2.84 10.78 -14.83
CA THR A 27 1.99 11.04 -16.02
C THR A 27 0.70 11.79 -15.67
N PHE A 28 0.71 12.54 -14.56
CA PHE A 28 -0.40 13.40 -14.19
C PHE A 28 -0.53 14.50 -15.24
N ALA A 29 -1.68 14.54 -15.92
CA ALA A 29 -1.95 15.41 -17.05
C ALA A 29 -1.89 16.94 -16.74
N SER A 30 -1.50 17.33 -15.53
CA SER A 30 -1.31 18.71 -15.13
C SER A 30 0.11 19.21 -15.43
N THR A 31 0.28 19.67 -16.66
CA THR A 31 1.25 20.70 -17.12
C THR A 31 2.77 20.46 -17.04
N ASP A 32 3.28 19.54 -16.22
CA ASP A 32 4.71 19.24 -16.19
C ASP A 32 4.95 17.71 -16.29
N PRO A 33 5.55 17.23 -17.39
CA PRO A 33 5.78 15.80 -17.62
C PRO A 33 6.83 15.19 -16.66
N ALA A 34 7.52 16.00 -15.87
CA ALA A 34 8.45 15.54 -14.84
C ALA A 34 7.81 15.48 -13.44
N SER A 35 6.49 15.67 -13.33
CA SER A 35 5.78 15.55 -12.05
C SER A 35 5.59 14.09 -11.64
N TYR A 36 6.07 13.74 -10.45
CA TYR A 36 5.94 12.40 -9.88
C TYR A 36 5.86 12.39 -8.34
N ALA A 37 5.42 11.26 -7.77
CA ALA A 37 5.62 10.91 -6.37
C ALA A 37 5.97 9.43 -6.24
N ILE A 38 6.85 9.09 -5.30
CA ILE A 38 7.20 7.71 -4.92
C ILE A 38 6.60 7.46 -3.55
N LEU A 39 5.73 6.47 -3.47
CA LEU A 39 5.09 6.04 -2.23
C LEU A 39 5.64 4.69 -1.80
N TRP A 40 5.97 4.55 -0.52
CA TRP A 40 6.22 3.26 0.11
C TRP A 40 4.99 2.88 0.91
N ILE A 41 4.46 1.69 0.69
CA ILE A 41 3.22 1.20 1.30
C ILE A 41 3.54 -0.02 2.16
N ASP A 42 3.11 0.00 3.42
CA ASP A 42 3.11 -1.16 4.30
C ASP A 42 1.69 -1.71 4.39
N THR A 43 1.46 -2.90 3.81
CA THR A 43 0.12 -3.50 3.76
C THR A 43 -0.32 -4.09 5.10
N ALA A 44 0.57 -4.29 6.06
CA ALA A 44 0.20 -4.80 7.38
C ALA A 44 -0.26 -3.68 8.31
N GLU A 45 0.44 -2.55 8.27
CA GLU A 45 0.08 -1.35 9.03
C GLU A 45 -1.02 -0.52 8.34
N HIS A 46 -1.33 -0.83 7.08
CA HIS A 46 -2.22 -0.03 6.24
C HIS A 46 -1.77 1.44 6.16
N LYS A 47 -0.45 1.63 6.05
CA LYS A 47 0.17 2.95 6.00
C LYS A 47 0.94 3.15 4.71
N TRP A 48 1.19 4.41 4.40
CA TRP A 48 2.11 4.79 3.33
C TRP A 48 2.98 5.96 3.79
N SER A 49 4.19 6.05 3.23
CA SER A 49 5.08 7.20 3.31
C SER A 49 5.46 7.70 1.92
N ARG A 50 5.81 8.99 1.83
CA ARG A 50 6.36 9.60 0.61
C ARG A 50 7.88 9.56 0.67
N GLU A 51 8.49 8.78 -0.20
CA GLU A 51 9.95 8.63 -0.27
C GLU A 51 10.61 9.67 -1.20
N GLY A 52 9.88 10.16 -2.20
CA GLY A 52 10.36 11.16 -3.14
C GLY A 52 9.22 11.79 -3.93
N HIS A 53 9.41 13.01 -4.44
CA HIS A 53 8.41 13.66 -5.30
C HIS A 53 8.98 14.88 -6.03
N ALA A 54 8.31 15.25 -7.11
CA ALA A 54 8.39 16.55 -7.77
C ALA A 54 7.01 16.89 -8.33
N GLY A 55 6.47 18.10 -8.10
CA GLY A 55 5.19 18.55 -8.66
C GLY A 55 3.91 17.86 -8.11
N VAL A 56 4.00 16.62 -7.65
CA VAL A 56 2.92 15.90 -6.95
C VAL A 56 3.07 16.16 -5.45
N GLU A 57 2.22 17.02 -4.91
CA GLU A 57 2.24 17.42 -3.50
C GLU A 57 1.36 16.47 -2.68
N LEU A 58 2.02 15.57 -1.95
CA LEU A 58 1.41 14.67 -0.97
C LEU A 58 2.10 14.88 0.40
N PRO A 59 1.39 14.66 1.52
CA PRO A 59 2.00 14.69 2.85
C PRO A 59 3.09 13.61 2.98
N GLU A 60 3.87 13.69 4.05
CA GLU A 60 4.98 12.75 4.29
C GLU A 60 4.50 11.31 4.52
N TRP A 61 3.31 11.14 5.09
CA TRP A 61 2.73 9.83 5.35
C TRP A 61 1.20 9.92 5.51
N GLY A 62 0.56 8.76 5.52
CA GLY A 62 -0.84 8.63 5.86
C GLY A 62 -1.30 7.17 5.88
N ASN A 63 -2.59 6.96 5.64
CA ASN A 63 -3.20 5.63 5.67
C ASN A 63 -3.64 5.18 4.28
N ILE A 64 -3.70 3.87 4.07
CA ILE A 64 -4.34 3.26 2.90
C ILE A 64 -5.68 2.63 3.27
N VAL A 65 -6.65 2.73 2.37
CA VAL A 65 -7.94 2.06 2.48
C VAL A 65 -8.20 1.25 1.22
N CYS A 66 -8.24 -0.07 1.36
CA CYS A 66 -8.54 -0.99 0.27
C CYS A 66 -10.05 -1.13 0.11
N GLN A 67 -10.57 -0.89 -1.09
CA GLN A 67 -12.00 -0.98 -1.38
C GLN A 67 -12.24 -1.54 -2.78
N SER A 68 -12.80 -2.75 -2.84
CA SER A 68 -13.37 -3.40 -4.03
C SER A 68 -12.63 -3.11 -5.34
N GLY A 69 -11.38 -3.57 -5.48
CA GLY A 69 -10.61 -3.37 -6.71
C GLY A 69 -9.82 -2.05 -6.79
N THR A 70 -9.79 -1.25 -5.72
CA THR A 70 -9.05 0.01 -5.66
C THR A 70 -8.38 0.22 -4.31
N THR A 71 -7.28 0.96 -4.31
CA THR A 71 -6.60 1.38 -3.09
C THR A 71 -6.64 2.89 -2.99
N ARG A 72 -7.13 3.41 -1.85
CA ARG A 72 -7.16 4.84 -1.57
C ARG A 72 -6.01 5.23 -0.66
N VAL A 73 -5.25 6.22 -1.08
CA VAL A 73 -4.23 6.89 -0.28
C VAL A 73 -4.90 8.07 0.41
N THR A 74 -4.81 8.13 1.73
CA THR A 74 -5.48 9.13 2.57
C THR A 74 -4.48 9.85 3.46
N SER A 75 -4.85 11.00 4.00
CA SER A 75 -4.06 11.70 5.02
C SER A 75 -3.89 10.86 6.29
N ALA A 76 -2.97 11.28 7.15
CA ALA A 76 -2.75 10.68 8.47
C ALA A 76 -4.01 10.63 9.35
N ASP A 77 -4.86 11.64 9.26
CA ASP A 77 -6.16 11.72 9.96
C ASP A 77 -7.28 10.92 9.26
N GLY A 78 -7.05 10.42 8.03
CA GLY A 78 -7.98 9.59 7.27
C GLY A 78 -9.23 10.32 6.75
N THR A 79 -9.34 11.65 6.92
CA THR A 79 -10.56 12.39 6.57
C THR A 79 -10.73 12.60 5.08
N HIS A 80 -9.64 12.67 4.32
CA HIS A 80 -9.68 12.95 2.89
C HIS A 80 -8.81 11.99 2.09
N SER A 81 -9.35 11.54 0.95
CA SER A 81 -8.61 10.78 -0.05
C SER A 81 -7.74 11.73 -0.85
N LEU A 82 -6.44 11.47 -0.84
CA LEU A 82 -5.42 12.23 -1.56
C LEU A 82 -5.19 11.65 -2.95
N CYS A 83 -5.17 10.33 -3.05
CA CYS A 83 -5.00 9.63 -4.32
C CYS A 83 -5.83 8.33 -4.34
N VAL A 84 -6.33 7.95 -5.51
CA VAL A 84 -6.97 6.65 -5.72
C VAL A 84 -6.20 5.91 -6.80
N LEU A 85 -5.74 4.70 -6.46
CA LEU A 85 -5.03 3.78 -7.34
C LEU A 85 -6.07 2.79 -7.89
N GLU A 86 -6.54 3.03 -9.10
CA GLU A 86 -7.60 2.23 -9.72
C GLU A 86 -7.05 0.90 -10.22
N GLY A 87 -7.74 -0.21 -9.92
CA GLY A 87 -7.31 -1.55 -10.32
C GLY A 87 -6.31 -2.20 -9.35
N LEU A 88 -5.64 -1.41 -8.51
CA LEU A 88 -4.75 -1.92 -7.48
C LEU A 88 -5.54 -2.27 -6.22
N ASP A 89 -5.74 -3.57 -5.95
CA ASP A 89 -6.41 -4.03 -4.73
C ASP A 89 -5.42 -4.68 -3.77
N LEU A 90 -4.86 -3.86 -2.88
CA LEU A 90 -3.95 -4.35 -1.84
C LEU A 90 -4.66 -5.14 -0.74
N GLY A 91 -6.00 -5.14 -0.70
CA GLY A 91 -6.80 -5.96 0.22
C GLY A 91 -7.21 -7.30 -0.38
N ALA A 92 -6.97 -7.53 -1.67
CA ALA A 92 -7.27 -8.80 -2.30
C ALA A 92 -6.29 -9.90 -1.85
N LYS A 93 -6.74 -11.16 -1.97
CA LYS A 93 -5.86 -12.32 -1.76
C LYS A 93 -4.76 -12.44 -2.81
N GLN A 94 -4.99 -11.84 -3.98
CA GLN A 94 -4.02 -11.79 -5.06
C GLN A 94 -3.09 -10.63 -4.81
N ARG A 95 -1.79 -10.89 -4.86
CA ARG A 95 -0.77 -9.87 -4.63
C ARG A 95 -0.53 -9.09 -5.94
N PRO A 96 -0.25 -7.80 -5.85
CA PRO A 96 0.22 -7.04 -7.00
C PRO A 96 1.57 -7.56 -7.46
N SER A 97 1.84 -7.42 -8.75
CA SER A 97 3.12 -7.82 -9.37
C SER A 97 3.99 -6.61 -9.67
N GLU A 98 5.31 -6.78 -9.65
CA GLU A 98 6.24 -5.76 -10.12
C GLU A 98 5.99 -5.46 -11.60
N GLY A 99 6.00 -4.17 -11.96
CA GLY A 99 5.68 -3.68 -13.30
C GLY A 99 4.17 -3.53 -13.58
N GLU A 100 3.30 -3.90 -12.64
CA GLU A 100 1.87 -3.64 -12.77
C GLU A 100 1.59 -2.13 -12.79
N THR A 101 0.63 -1.71 -13.62
CA THR A 101 0.28 -0.30 -13.81
C THR A 101 -1.22 -0.12 -13.93
N GLY A 102 -1.69 1.09 -13.63
CA GLY A 102 -3.08 1.47 -13.81
C GLY A 102 -3.30 2.96 -13.60
N ALA A 103 -4.57 3.39 -13.66
CA ALA A 103 -4.92 4.79 -13.55
C ALA A 103 -4.83 5.28 -12.09
N ALA A 104 -4.18 6.42 -11.90
CA ALA A 104 -4.13 7.15 -10.63
C ALA A 104 -5.00 8.41 -10.71
N ARG A 105 -5.80 8.66 -9.66
CA ARG A 105 -6.58 9.90 -9.52
C ARG A 105 -6.09 10.68 -8.31
N TRP A 106 -5.35 11.75 -8.56
CA TRP A 106 -4.80 12.62 -7.52
C TRP A 106 -5.72 13.81 -7.24
N TYR A 107 -6.12 13.98 -5.98
CA TYR A 107 -6.99 15.04 -5.50
C TYR A 107 -6.14 16.14 -4.86
N ARG A 108 -5.62 17.05 -5.68
CA ARG A 108 -4.81 18.18 -5.19
C ARG A 108 -5.56 19.06 -4.18
N HIS A 109 -6.86 19.22 -4.38
CA HIS A 109 -7.75 19.94 -3.48
C HIS A 109 -9.08 19.20 -3.38
N ALA A 110 -9.64 19.11 -2.17
CA ALA A 110 -10.86 18.34 -1.89
C ALA A 110 -12.09 18.72 -2.75
N HIS A 111 -12.12 19.94 -3.29
CA HIS A 111 -13.25 20.45 -4.10
C HIS A 111 -12.97 20.51 -5.60
N HIS A 112 -11.79 20.08 -6.06
CA HIS A 112 -11.43 20.10 -7.48
C HIS A 112 -11.55 18.70 -8.09
N ALA A 113 -11.76 18.67 -9.42
CA ALA A 113 -11.69 17.42 -10.16
C ALA A 113 -10.29 16.79 -9.98
N PRO A 114 -10.20 15.45 -9.84
CA PRO A 114 -8.91 14.79 -9.71
C PRO A 114 -8.10 14.94 -10.99
N ILE A 115 -6.79 15.07 -10.81
CA ILE A 115 -5.83 15.00 -11.90
C ILE A 115 -5.57 13.53 -12.16
N VAL A 116 -5.78 13.11 -13.41
CA VAL A 116 -5.55 11.73 -13.83
C VAL A 116 -4.07 11.59 -14.21
N GLY A 117 -3.45 10.53 -13.68
CA GLY A 117 -2.12 10.06 -14.04
C GLY A 117 -2.10 8.54 -14.00
N GLU A 118 -0.91 7.98 -13.81
CA GLU A 118 -0.68 6.54 -13.76
C GLU A 118 0.05 6.17 -12.47
N TRP A 119 -0.26 4.99 -11.95
CA TRP A 119 0.52 4.36 -10.89
C TRP A 119 1.27 3.16 -11.46
N HIS A 120 2.46 2.92 -10.94
CA HIS A 120 3.33 1.81 -11.34
C HIS A 120 3.88 1.13 -10.09
N VAL A 121 3.73 -0.19 -10.00
CA VAL A 121 4.41 -0.99 -8.97
C VAL A 121 5.87 -1.15 -9.37
N GLN A 122 6.77 -0.45 -8.69
CA GLN A 122 8.21 -0.53 -8.97
C GLN A 122 8.84 -1.74 -8.28
N CYS A 123 8.42 -2.02 -7.05
CA CYS A 123 9.01 -3.09 -6.25
C CYS A 123 7.98 -3.65 -5.27
N VAL A 124 8.01 -4.97 -5.10
CA VAL A 124 7.21 -5.71 -4.13
C VAL A 124 8.17 -6.48 -3.23
N ASP A 125 8.33 -6.02 -2.00
CA ASP A 125 9.11 -6.69 -0.97
C ASP A 125 8.20 -7.58 -0.13
N GLU A 126 8.33 -8.88 -0.35
CA GLU A 126 7.58 -9.93 0.36
C GLU A 126 8.33 -10.44 1.59
N THR A 127 9.48 -9.84 1.91
CA THR A 127 10.24 -10.24 3.08
C THR A 127 9.49 -9.81 4.34
N VAL A 128 8.76 -10.75 4.93
CA VAL A 128 8.43 -10.70 6.35
C VAL A 128 9.70 -11.02 7.12
N ALA A 129 10.71 -10.14 7.03
CA ALA A 129 11.78 -10.17 8.00
C ALA A 129 11.12 -9.77 9.34
N PRO A 130 11.03 -10.66 10.36
CA PRO A 130 10.90 -10.14 11.72
C PRO A 130 12.04 -9.14 11.88
N ALA A 131 11.78 -7.99 12.49
CA ALA A 131 12.84 -7.02 12.75
C ALA A 131 14.03 -7.77 13.34
N GLU A 132 15.17 -7.80 12.66
CA GLU A 132 16.36 -8.52 13.13
C GLU A 132 16.96 -7.86 14.41
N HIS A 133 16.25 -6.87 14.96
CA HIS A 133 16.58 -6.05 16.11
C HIS A 133 15.49 -6.05 17.20
N GLU A 134 14.95 -7.21 17.59
CA GLU A 134 14.38 -7.41 18.95
C GLU A 134 15.47 -7.79 19.99
N LEU A 135 16.76 -7.57 19.67
CA LEU A 135 17.90 -7.85 20.56
C LEU A 135 18.58 -6.58 21.08
N PHE A 136 17.85 -5.58 21.54
CA PHE A 136 18.44 -4.55 22.41
C PHE A 136 17.49 -4.15 23.55
N THR A 137 16.93 -5.15 24.24
CA THR A 137 16.51 -4.98 25.64
C THR A 137 17.63 -5.50 26.52
N GLY A 138 18.33 -4.56 27.18
CA GLY A 138 19.52 -4.83 27.97
C GLY A 138 19.28 -5.79 29.13
N ARG A 139 20.33 -6.52 29.47
CA ARG A 139 20.56 -6.96 30.85
C ARG A 139 22.03 -6.74 31.18
N GLU A 140 22.28 -5.59 31.78
CA GLU A 140 23.38 -5.43 32.71
C GLU A 140 23.06 -6.33 33.91
N GLU A 141 23.89 -7.33 34.19
CA GLU A 141 23.93 -7.95 35.51
C GLU A 141 25.39 -8.23 35.83
N SER A 142 25.87 -7.45 36.80
CA SER A 142 27.23 -7.46 37.32
C SER A 142 27.50 -8.62 38.27
#